data_AF-A0A149TRJ3-F1
#
_entry.id   AF-A0A149TRJ3-F1
#
_cell.length_a   1.000
_cell.length_b   1.000
_cell.length_c   1.000
_cell.angle_alpha   90.00
_cell.angle_beta   90.00
_cell.angle_gamma   90.00
#
_symmetry.space_group_name_H-M   'P 1'
#
loop_
_entity.id
_entity.type
_entity.pdbx_description
1 polymer ?
#
loop_
_entity_poly.entity_id
_entity_poly.type
_entity_poly.pdbx_seq_one_letter_code
_entity_poly.pdbx_strand_id
1 'polypeptide(L)'
;MKYGSASRGLCFQAFRVLWSHHAMACGIILVLSASGCAVGPNYKTPERALPNRYTETTLPEHTASAPVAQGVSQHLNPGQDIPGDWWTLYHSEPLTRLVALAIRNNPDLESTRQALHNAQELTLAQYSGLLPAVGGTFGRTRGNFPFAPSGQPNTSMSYGYYDIVYNMRRFLFLERLNAAA
;
A
#
# COMPACT_ATOMS: atom_id res chain seq x y z
N MET A 1 -31.31 55.88 -43.01
CA MET A 1 -31.77 54.79 -42.10
C MET A 1 -30.67 53.72 -42.10
N LYS A 2 -29.73 53.75 -41.15
CA LYS A 2 -29.66 52.97 -39.88
C LYS A 2 -29.63 51.44 -40.07
N TYR A 3 -28.44 50.86 -40.21
CA TYR A 3 -28.12 49.48 -39.78
C TYR A 3 -26.74 49.47 -39.11
N GLY A 4 -26.73 49.76 -37.81
CA GLY A 4 -25.53 49.77 -36.98
C GLY A 4 -25.51 48.60 -36.00
N SER A 5 -24.33 47.98 -35.88
CA SER A 5 -23.70 47.75 -34.57
C SER A 5 -24.35 46.77 -33.58
N ALA A 6 -25.04 45.70 -34.00
CA ALA A 6 -25.58 44.71 -33.05
C ALA A 6 -24.76 43.41 -32.89
N SER A 7 -23.85 43.08 -33.82
CA SER A 7 -23.23 41.73 -33.87
C SER A 7 -21.92 41.57 -33.07
N ARG A 8 -21.30 42.67 -32.62
CA ARG A 8 -19.99 42.62 -31.93
C ARG A 8 -20.05 42.34 -30.42
N GLY A 9 -21.21 42.57 -29.77
CA GLY A 9 -21.36 42.38 -28.31
C GLY A 9 -21.54 40.91 -27.89
N LEU A 10 -22.25 40.12 -28.70
CA LEU A 10 -22.65 38.75 -28.37
C LEU A 10 -21.47 37.76 -28.28
N CYS A 11 -20.45 37.92 -29.12
CA CYS A 11 -19.27 37.04 -29.13
C CYS A 11 -18.35 37.28 -27.91
N PHE A 12 -18.24 38.54 -27.45
CA PHE A 12 -17.44 38.91 -26.27
C PHE A 12 -18.17 38.55 -24.95
N GLN A 13 -19.50 38.62 -24.93
CA GLN A 13 -20.32 38.18 -23.80
C GLN A 13 -20.30 36.65 -23.63
N ALA A 14 -20.37 35.87 -24.72
CA ALA A 14 -20.27 34.41 -24.66
C ALA A 14 -18.91 33.94 -24.10
N PHE A 15 -17.81 34.62 -24.46
CA PHE A 15 -16.46 34.28 -23.98
C PHE A 15 -16.27 34.56 -22.49
N ARG A 16 -16.82 35.67 -21.98
CA ARG A 16 -16.80 35.99 -20.53
C ARG A 16 -17.63 35.02 -19.70
N VAL A 17 -18.77 34.57 -20.23
CA VAL A 17 -19.67 33.62 -19.56
C VAL A 17 -19.03 32.24 -19.48
N LEU A 18 -18.47 31.71 -20.58
CA LEU A 18 -17.69 30.45 -20.55
C LEU A 18 -16.47 30.51 -19.61
N TRP A 19 -15.72 31.62 -19.62
CA TRP A 19 -14.59 31.82 -18.70
C TRP A 19 -15.03 31.84 -17.23
N SER A 20 -16.16 32.48 -16.92
CA SER A 20 -16.72 32.53 -15.57
C SER A 20 -17.24 31.17 -15.10
N HIS A 21 -17.82 30.35 -15.99
CA HIS A 21 -18.26 28.98 -15.67
C HIS A 21 -17.08 28.04 -15.41
N HIS A 22 -15.97 28.16 -16.15
CA HIS A 22 -14.77 27.38 -15.88
C HIS A 22 -14.09 27.76 -14.55
N ALA A 23 -14.05 29.06 -14.22
CA ALA A 23 -13.53 29.52 -12.93
C ALA A 23 -14.40 29.07 -11.74
N MET A 24 -15.74 29.10 -11.90
CA MET A 24 -16.68 28.65 -10.87
C MET A 24 -16.63 27.11 -10.68
N ALA A 25 -16.50 26.35 -11.77
CA ALA A 25 -16.35 24.90 -11.72
C ALA A 25 -15.05 24.47 -11.00
N CYS A 26 -13.93 25.16 -11.26
CA CYS A 26 -12.68 24.94 -10.51
C CYS A 26 -12.84 25.24 -9.01
N GLY A 27 -13.55 26.32 -8.65
CA GLY A 27 -13.80 26.67 -7.24
C GLY A 27 -14.64 25.62 -6.50
N ILE A 28 -15.68 25.09 -7.15
CA ILE A 28 -16.54 24.05 -6.57
C ILE A 28 -15.75 22.74 -6.34
N ILE A 29 -14.93 22.32 -7.31
CA ILE A 29 -14.08 21.14 -7.19
C ILE A 29 -13.07 21.28 -6.03
N LEU A 30 -12.51 22.48 -5.83
CA LEU A 30 -11.56 22.76 -4.74
C LEU A 30 -12.21 22.69 -3.35
N VAL A 31 -13.47 23.14 -3.23
CA VAL A 31 -14.23 23.08 -1.96
C VAL A 31 -14.65 21.64 -1.64
N LEU A 32 -15.07 20.86 -2.64
CA LEU A 32 -15.45 19.45 -2.47
C LEU A 32 -14.26 18.53 -2.13
N SER A 33 -13.04 18.90 -2.54
CA SER A 33 -11.83 18.12 -2.21
C SER A 33 -11.26 18.42 -0.81
N ALA A 34 -11.73 19.48 -0.14
CA ALA A 34 -11.35 19.82 1.23
C ALA A 34 -12.17 19.10 2.31
N SER A 35 -13.30 18.47 1.96
CA SER A 35 -14.16 17.73 2.89
C SER A 35 -13.75 16.26 3.03
N GLY A 36 -12.52 16.00 3.47
CA GLY A 36 -12.07 14.67 3.88
C GLY A 36 -11.98 14.60 5.40
N CYS A 37 -12.99 14.05 6.08
CA CYS A 37 -12.86 13.74 7.50
C CYS A 37 -12.03 12.48 7.67
N ALA A 38 -10.85 12.59 8.28
CA ALA A 38 -10.08 11.44 8.73
C ALA A 38 -10.83 10.75 9.88
N VAL A 39 -11.67 9.78 9.55
CA VAL A 39 -12.44 8.97 10.51
C VAL A 39 -11.62 7.73 10.90
N GLY A 40 -10.54 7.95 11.64
CA GLY A 40 -9.76 6.89 12.27
C GLY A 40 -9.59 7.20 13.77
N PRO A 41 -9.73 6.21 14.67
CA PRO A 41 -9.41 6.43 16.07
C PRO A 41 -7.92 6.78 16.22
N ASN A 42 -7.58 7.61 17.19
CA ASN A 42 -6.18 7.85 17.55
C ASN A 42 -5.58 6.57 18.13
N TYR A 43 -4.88 5.79 17.31
CA TYR A 43 -4.17 4.60 17.75
C TYR A 43 -3.09 5.00 18.75
N LYS A 44 -3.16 4.44 19.96
CA LYS A 44 -2.13 4.58 21.00
C LYS A 44 -1.56 3.20 21.26
N THR A 45 -0.25 3.12 21.41
CA THR A 45 0.40 1.89 21.88
C THR A 45 -0.22 1.51 23.24
N PRO A 46 -0.73 0.28 23.40
CA PRO A 46 -1.30 -0.13 24.67
C PRO A 46 -0.21 -0.16 25.74
N GLU A 47 -0.48 0.44 26.91
CA GLU A 47 0.36 0.30 28.09
C GLU A 47 0.44 -1.19 28.46
N ARG A 48 1.62 -1.78 28.35
CA ARG A 48 1.83 -3.17 28.77
C ARG A 48 2.43 -3.14 30.17
N ALA A 49 1.66 -3.60 31.17
CA ALA A 49 2.15 -3.83 32.52
C ALA A 49 3.14 -5.01 32.50
N LEU A 50 4.41 -4.72 32.24
CA LEU A 50 5.49 -5.69 32.31
C LEU A 50 6.03 -5.74 33.75
N PRO A 51 6.39 -6.92 34.27
CA PRO A 51 7.07 -7.01 35.54
C PRO A 51 8.45 -6.35 35.44
N ASN A 52 8.91 -5.71 36.52
CA ASN A 52 10.23 -5.08 36.58
C ASN A 52 11.41 -6.07 36.49
N ARG A 53 11.15 -7.38 36.54
CA ARG A 53 12.14 -8.45 36.44
C ARG A 53 11.55 -9.70 35.81
N TYR A 54 12.40 -10.49 35.17
CA TYR A 54 12.01 -11.77 34.57
C TYR A 54 11.96 -12.93 35.59
N THR A 55 12.64 -12.81 36.73
CA THR A 55 12.75 -13.86 37.75
C THR A 55 11.98 -13.52 39.03
N GLU A 56 11.49 -14.53 39.75
CA GLU A 56 10.80 -14.31 41.03
C GLU A 56 11.74 -13.74 42.09
N THR A 57 12.97 -14.26 42.16
CA THR A 57 14.04 -13.83 43.06
C THR A 57 15.10 -13.00 42.33
N THR A 58 15.88 -12.22 43.07
CA THR A 58 17.01 -11.47 42.49
C THR A 58 18.00 -12.44 41.86
N LEU A 59 18.33 -12.20 40.59
CA LEU A 59 19.28 -13.02 39.85
C LEU A 59 20.67 -12.83 40.47
N PRO A 60 21.38 -13.89 40.86
CA PRO A 60 22.75 -13.76 41.33
C PRO A 60 23.63 -13.29 40.18
N GLU A 61 24.59 -12.40 40.45
CA GLU A 61 25.52 -11.89 39.42
C GLU A 61 26.34 -13.01 38.79
N HIS A 62 26.51 -14.12 39.50
CA HIS A 62 27.33 -15.26 39.08
C HIS A 62 26.56 -16.57 39.18
N THR A 63 26.70 -17.43 38.17
CA THR A 63 26.17 -18.80 38.21
C THR A 63 27.04 -19.70 39.08
N ALA A 64 26.44 -20.77 39.61
CA ALA A 64 27.18 -21.82 40.31
C ALA A 64 28.13 -22.54 39.33
N SER A 65 29.34 -22.85 39.79
CA SER A 65 30.30 -23.64 39.03
C SER A 65 30.11 -25.15 39.28
N ALA A 66 30.40 -25.97 38.27
CA ALA A 66 30.41 -27.43 38.34
C ALA A 66 31.72 -28.02 37.80
N PRO A 67 32.21 -29.17 38.31
CA PRO A 67 33.45 -29.79 37.87
C PRO A 67 33.27 -30.57 36.55
N VAL A 68 32.85 -29.87 35.49
CA VAL A 68 32.68 -30.38 34.13
C VAL A 68 33.36 -29.43 33.14
N ALA A 69 33.66 -29.88 31.93
CA ALA A 69 34.44 -29.12 30.94
C ALA A 69 33.90 -27.71 30.59
N GLN A 70 32.62 -27.43 30.87
CA GLN A 70 31.98 -26.12 30.65
C GLN A 70 31.23 -25.62 31.89
N GLY A 71 31.64 -26.05 33.09
CA GLY A 71 31.00 -25.70 34.36
C GLY A 71 31.59 -24.47 35.05
N VAL A 72 32.27 -23.57 34.33
CA VAL A 72 32.83 -22.35 34.94
C VAL A 72 31.70 -21.40 35.32
N SER A 73 31.88 -20.65 36.42
CA SER A 73 30.92 -19.61 36.82
C SER A 73 30.80 -18.54 35.73
N GLN A 74 29.57 -18.19 35.36
CA GLN A 74 29.24 -17.20 34.34
C GLN A 74 28.73 -15.92 35.00
N HIS A 75 29.07 -14.77 34.45
CA HIS A 75 28.54 -13.49 34.91
C HIS A 75 27.25 -13.16 34.15
N LEU A 76 26.18 -12.81 34.88
CA LEU A 76 24.88 -12.49 34.32
C LEU A 76 24.68 -10.97 34.35
N ASN A 77 24.56 -10.36 33.16
CA ASN A 77 24.37 -8.91 33.02
C ASN A 77 22.93 -8.58 32.58
N PRO A 78 22.00 -8.36 33.53
CA PRO A 78 20.61 -8.10 33.19
C PRO A 78 20.46 -6.75 32.46
N GLY A 79 19.71 -6.75 31.35
CA GLY A 79 19.44 -5.55 30.56
C GLY A 79 20.53 -5.20 29.55
N GLN A 80 21.56 -6.04 29.39
CA GLN A 80 22.50 -5.90 28.28
C GLN A 80 21.79 -6.19 26.94
N ASP A 81 21.99 -5.31 25.97
CA ASP A 81 21.48 -5.50 24.61
C ASP A 81 22.26 -6.63 23.91
N ILE A 82 21.52 -7.56 23.29
CA ILE A 82 22.11 -8.70 22.57
C ILE A 82 22.13 -8.32 21.09
N PRO A 83 23.30 -8.35 20.42
CA PRO A 83 23.39 -8.03 19.00
C PRO A 83 22.52 -8.98 18.16
N GLY A 84 22.01 -8.49 17.02
CA GLY A 84 21.26 -9.30 16.07
C GLY A 84 22.03 -10.55 15.60
N ASP A 85 23.36 -10.44 15.52
CA ASP A 85 24.27 -11.53 15.20
C ASP A 85 24.74 -12.29 16.46
N TRP A 86 23.78 -12.69 17.29
CA TRP A 86 24.01 -13.32 18.60
C TRP A 86 24.96 -14.53 18.57
N TRP A 87 25.03 -15.25 17.45
CA TRP A 87 25.91 -16.43 17.29
C TRP A 87 27.40 -16.07 17.35
N THR A 88 27.77 -14.82 17.08
CA THR A 88 29.17 -14.34 17.15
C THR A 88 29.70 -14.32 18.58
N LEU A 89 28.81 -14.23 19.58
CA LEU A 89 29.15 -14.25 21.00
C LEU A 89 29.73 -15.60 21.44
N TYR A 90 29.51 -16.67 20.67
CA TYR A 90 30.09 -17.99 20.93
C TYR A 90 31.55 -18.12 20.45
N HIS A 91 32.07 -17.14 19.73
CA HIS A 91 33.43 -17.15 19.17
C HIS A 91 33.77 -18.40 18.35
N SER A 92 32.75 -19.02 17.75
CA SER A 92 32.88 -20.22 16.93
C SER A 92 32.82 -19.85 15.45
N GLU A 93 33.97 -19.89 14.78
CA GLU A 93 34.06 -19.72 13.33
C GLU A 93 33.16 -20.70 12.54
N PRO A 94 33.14 -22.02 12.84
CA PRO A 94 32.28 -22.94 12.11
C PRO A 94 30.79 -22.62 12.30
N LEU A 95 30.37 -22.24 13.52
CA LEU A 95 28.98 -21.81 13.78
C LEU A 95 28.63 -20.56 12.97
N THR A 96 29.49 -19.55 13.01
CA THR A 96 29.29 -18.29 12.30
C THR A 96 29.15 -18.52 10.80
N ARG A 97 29.98 -19.40 10.23
CA ARG A 97 29.90 -19.78 8.81
C ARG A 97 28.58 -20.49 8.48
N LEU A 98 28.15 -21.42 9.33
CA LEU A 98 26.89 -22.15 9.13
C LEU A 98 25.68 -21.22 9.16
N VAL A 99 25.60 -20.33 10.15
CA VAL A 99 24.49 -19.36 10.24
C VAL A 99 24.49 -18.41 9.05
N ALA A 100 25.65 -17.89 8.64
CA ALA A 100 25.76 -17.02 7.48
C ALA A 100 25.40 -17.72 6.15
N LEU A 101 25.65 -19.03 6.03
CA LEU A 101 25.20 -19.83 4.90
C LEU A 101 23.69 -20.07 4.94
N ALA A 102 23.14 -20.36 6.11
CA ALA A 102 21.71 -20.57 6.30
C ALA A 102 20.92 -19.31 5.94
N ILE A 103 21.28 -18.15 6.50
CA ILE A 103 20.60 -16.87 6.22
C ILE A 103 20.66 -16.52 4.72
N ARG A 104 21.81 -16.70 4.07
CA ARG A 104 21.97 -16.39 2.64
C ARG A 104 21.17 -17.29 1.70
N ASN A 105 20.93 -18.54 2.10
CA ASN A 105 20.29 -19.54 1.24
C ASN A 105 18.93 -20.00 1.79
N ASN A 106 18.28 -19.22 2.66
CA ASN A 106 16.99 -19.59 3.26
C ASN A 106 15.81 -19.15 2.36
N PRO A 107 15.07 -20.08 1.73
CA PRO A 107 13.91 -19.76 0.91
C PRO A 107 12.75 -19.14 1.71
N ASP A 108 12.65 -19.43 3.02
CA ASP A 108 11.59 -18.89 3.88
C ASP A 108 11.81 -17.39 4.17
N LEU A 109 13.07 -16.94 4.24
CA LEU A 109 13.38 -15.52 4.37
C LEU A 109 12.99 -14.76 3.10
N GLU A 110 13.27 -15.35 1.93
CA GLU A 110 12.85 -14.74 0.66
C GLU A 110 11.33 -14.74 0.51
N SER A 111 10.63 -15.83 0.89
CA SER A 111 9.16 -15.88 0.84
C SER A 111 8.53 -14.85 1.77
N THR A 112 9.09 -14.65 2.96
CA THR A 112 8.63 -13.63 3.92
C THR A 112 8.87 -12.22 3.38
N ARG A 113 10.01 -11.97 2.71
CA ARG A 113 10.29 -10.69 2.06
C ARG A 113 9.27 -10.39 0.95
N GLN A 114 8.93 -11.40 0.15
CA GLN A 114 7.90 -11.26 -0.88
C GLN A 114 6.50 -11.08 -0.28
N ALA A 115 6.19 -11.73 0.84
CA ALA A 115 4.94 -11.50 1.55
C ALA A 115 4.82 -10.05 2.05
N LEU A 116 5.92 -9.45 2.53
CA LEU A 116 5.96 -8.04 2.90
C LEU A 116 5.73 -7.12 1.69
N HIS A 117 6.38 -7.39 0.55
CA HIS A 117 6.14 -6.65 -0.70
C HIS A 117 4.69 -6.76 -1.15
N ASN A 118 4.11 -7.97 -1.11
CA ASN A 118 2.71 -8.19 -1.44
C ASN A 118 1.77 -7.39 -0.51
N ALA A 119 2.01 -7.40 0.79
CA ALA A 119 1.21 -6.63 1.75
C ALA A 119 1.27 -5.11 1.48
N GLN A 120 2.45 -4.60 1.12
CA GLN A 120 2.63 -3.21 0.72
C GLN A 120 1.86 -2.88 -0.56
N GLU A 121 1.99 -3.70 -1.60
CA GLU A 121 1.29 -3.52 -2.86
C GLU A 121 -0.24 -3.66 -2.72
N LEU A 122 -0.70 -4.54 -1.83
CA LEU A 122 -2.12 -4.69 -1.50
C LEU A 122 -2.66 -3.43 -0.80
N THR A 123 -1.89 -2.85 0.13
CA THR A 123 -2.24 -1.58 0.79
C THR A 123 -2.34 -0.45 -0.24
N LEU A 124 -1.39 -0.39 -1.19
CA LEU A 124 -1.43 0.57 -2.30
C LEU A 124 -2.64 0.34 -3.23
N ALA A 125 -2.98 -0.91 -3.52
CA ALA A 125 -4.16 -1.25 -4.31
C ALA A 125 -5.46 -0.83 -3.60
N GLN A 126 -5.56 -1.03 -2.29
CA GLN A 126 -6.70 -0.56 -1.50
C GLN A 126 -6.81 0.97 -1.51
N TYR A 127 -5.69 1.66 -1.39
CA TYR A 127 -5.66 3.13 -1.45
C TYR A 127 -6.11 3.68 -2.81
N SER A 128 -5.96 2.90 -3.90
CA SER A 128 -6.41 3.32 -5.23
C SER A 128 -7.91 3.60 -5.32
N GLY A 129 -8.73 3.01 -4.44
CA GLY A 129 -10.16 3.31 -4.34
C GLY A 129 -10.48 4.73 -3.89
N LEU A 130 -9.49 5.47 -3.35
CA LEU A 130 -9.63 6.89 -2.99
C LEU A 130 -9.30 7.84 -4.16
N LEU A 131 -8.86 7.30 -5.30
CA LEU A 131 -8.44 8.08 -6.47
C LEU A 131 -9.45 7.91 -7.62
N PRO A 132 -9.61 8.93 -8.47
CA PRO A 132 -10.43 8.79 -9.66
C PRO A 132 -9.81 7.74 -10.61
N ALA A 133 -10.65 6.80 -11.07
CA ALA A 133 -10.29 5.82 -12.07
C ALA A 133 -10.56 6.37 -13.48
N VAL A 134 -9.61 6.22 -14.39
CA VAL A 134 -9.79 6.56 -15.81
C VAL A 134 -9.73 5.29 -16.61
N GLY A 135 -10.79 4.99 -17.35
CA GLY A 135 -10.85 3.78 -18.15
C GLY A 135 -11.69 3.94 -19.40
N GLY A 136 -11.51 3.01 -20.34
CA GLY A 136 -12.27 2.91 -21.57
C GLY A 136 -12.66 1.46 -21.82
N THR A 137 -13.87 1.26 -22.33
CA THR A 137 -14.37 -0.05 -22.71
C THR A 137 -14.59 -0.06 -24.21
N PHE A 138 -14.09 -1.08 -24.89
CA PHE A 138 -14.33 -1.31 -26.32
C PHE A 138 -15.00 -2.66 -26.51
N GLY A 139 -16.15 -2.67 -27.19
CA GLY A 139 -16.94 -3.87 -27.43
C GLY A 139 -17.22 -4.09 -28.90
N ARG A 140 -17.21 -5.34 -29.34
CA ARG A 140 -17.70 -5.75 -30.66
C ARG A 140 -18.70 -6.88 -30.51
N THR A 141 -19.93 -6.62 -30.96
CA THR A 141 -21.00 -7.61 -31.03
C THR A 141 -21.12 -8.10 -32.46
N ARG A 142 -21.12 -9.41 -32.68
CA ARG A 142 -21.42 -10.02 -33.97
C ARG A 142 -22.56 -11.03 -33.81
N GLY A 143 -23.70 -10.72 -34.42
CA GLY A 143 -24.83 -11.63 -34.53
C GLY A 143 -24.95 -12.16 -35.96
N ASN A 144 -25.24 -13.46 -36.12
CA ASN A 144 -25.73 -14.00 -37.39
C ASN A 144 -27.23 -14.30 -37.24
N PHE A 145 -28.04 -13.77 -38.16
CA PHE A 145 -29.49 -14.01 -38.21
C PHE A 145 -29.83 -14.71 -39.54
N PRO A 146 -29.60 -16.02 -39.68
CA PRO A 146 -30.12 -16.75 -40.82
C PRO A 146 -31.65 -16.77 -40.74
N PHE A 147 -32.30 -16.26 -41.79
CA PHE A 147 -33.74 -16.39 -41.97
C PHE A 147 -34.06 -17.86 -42.27
N ALA A 148 -34.60 -18.58 -41.29
CA ALA A 148 -35.06 -19.95 -41.45
C ALA A 148 -36.55 -19.96 -41.84
N PRO A 149 -36.97 -20.69 -42.90
CA PRO A 149 -38.39 -20.79 -43.29
C PRO A 149 -39.30 -21.47 -42.24
N SER A 150 -38.72 -21.99 -41.16
CA SER A 150 -39.42 -22.70 -40.08
C SER A 150 -39.19 -22.02 -38.73
N GLY A 151 -39.79 -20.84 -38.53
CA GLY A 151 -40.23 -20.28 -37.24
C GLY A 151 -39.25 -20.13 -36.06
N GLN A 152 -37.99 -20.57 -36.14
CA GLN A 152 -37.01 -20.43 -35.07
C GLN A 152 -35.71 -19.86 -35.62
N PRO A 153 -35.34 -18.63 -35.25
CA PRO A 153 -34.05 -18.09 -35.65
C PRO A 153 -32.95 -18.81 -34.86
N ASN A 154 -32.02 -19.48 -35.55
CA ASN A 154 -30.73 -19.74 -34.92
C ASN A 154 -30.09 -18.36 -34.74
N THR A 155 -29.88 -17.95 -33.49
CA THR A 155 -29.21 -16.69 -33.19
C THR A 155 -27.91 -17.06 -32.51
N SER A 156 -26.80 -16.88 -33.22
CA SER A 156 -25.47 -16.93 -32.62
C SER A 156 -25.00 -15.50 -32.42
N MET A 157 -25.11 -15.01 -31.19
CA MET A 157 -24.55 -13.72 -30.78
C MET A 157 -23.22 -13.96 -30.08
N SER A 158 -22.13 -13.45 -30.65
CA SER A 158 -20.81 -13.42 -30.02
C SER A 158 -20.53 -12.00 -29.52
N TYR A 159 -20.21 -11.88 -28.24
CA TYR A 159 -19.83 -10.62 -27.60
C TYR A 159 -18.35 -10.70 -27.21
N GLY A 160 -17.55 -9.76 -27.69
CA GLY A 160 -16.19 -9.52 -27.19
C GLY A 160 -16.10 -8.12 -26.62
N TYR A 161 -15.69 -7.99 -25.36
CA TYR A 161 -15.40 -6.71 -24.72
C TYR A 161 -13.97 -6.71 -24.18
N TYR A 162 -13.32 -5.56 -24.28
CA TYR A 162 -12.04 -5.26 -23.66
C TYR A 162 -12.21 -4.00 -22.83
N ASP A 163 -11.95 -4.08 -21.54
CA ASP A 163 -11.88 -2.94 -20.65
C ASP A 163 -10.42 -2.65 -20.28
N ILE A 164 -10.08 -1.36 -20.19
CA ILE A 164 -8.81 -0.91 -19.67
C ILE A 164 -9.11 0.15 -18.63
N VAL A 165 -8.74 -0.10 -17.38
CA VAL A 165 -8.90 0.84 -16.27
C VAL A 165 -7.52 1.13 -15.67
N TYR A 166 -7.14 2.40 -15.63
CA TYR A 166 -5.94 2.88 -14.98
C TYR A 166 -6.30 3.64 -13.71
N ASN A 167 -5.79 3.16 -12.58
CA ASN A 167 -5.81 3.91 -11.32
C ASN A 167 -4.48 4.65 -11.15
N MET A 168 -4.52 5.89 -10.62
CA MET A 168 -3.33 6.73 -10.47
C MET A 168 -2.38 6.17 -9.38
N ARG A 169 -1.39 5.37 -9.77
CA ARG A 169 -0.70 4.44 -8.85
C ARG A 169 0.52 4.97 -8.07
N ARG A 170 0.82 6.28 -7.98
CA ARG A 170 2.11 6.63 -7.32
C ARG A 170 2.30 8.01 -6.67
N PHE A 171 1.65 9.07 -7.15
CA PHE A 171 2.20 10.40 -6.86
C PHE A 171 1.91 10.95 -5.45
N LEU A 172 0.75 10.66 -4.86
CA LEU A 172 0.33 11.34 -3.62
C LEU A 172 0.70 10.59 -2.32
N PHE A 173 1.02 9.30 -2.38
CA PHE A 173 1.30 8.49 -1.19
C PHE A 173 2.75 8.62 -0.69
N LEU A 174 3.72 8.81 -1.60
CA LEU A 174 5.12 9.00 -1.23
C LEU A 174 5.34 10.30 -0.43
N GLU A 175 4.52 11.32 -0.67
CA GLU A 175 4.58 12.60 0.05
C GLU A 175 4.07 12.47 1.49
N ARG A 176 3.05 11.63 1.73
CA ARG A 176 2.52 11.36 3.08
C ARG A 176 3.38 10.43 3.92
N LEU A 177 4.02 9.43 3.33
CA LEU A 177 4.94 8.56 4.09
C LEU A 177 6.20 9.29 4.54
N ASN A 178 6.73 10.21 3.73
CA ASN A 178 7.86 11.05 4.13
C ASN A 178 7.49 12.12 5.18
N ALA A 179 6.21 12.46 5.30
CA ALA A 179 5.72 13.42 6.31
C ALA A 179 5.35 12.76 7.65
N ALA A 180 5.28 11.43 7.70
CA ALA A 180 4.92 10.65 8.88
C ALA A 180 6.13 9.95 9.55
N ALA A 181 7.34 10.10 8.98
CA ALA A 181 8.62 9.68 9.54
C ALA A 181 9.38 10.90 10.08
#